data_AF-E2ATV7-F1
#
_entry.id   AF-E2ATV7-F1
#
_cell.length_a   1.000
_cell.length_b   1.000
_cell.length_c   1.000
_cell.angle_alpha   90.00
_cell.angle_beta   90.00
_cell.angle_gamma   90.00
#
_symmetry.space_group_name_H-M   'P 1'
#
loop_
_entity.id
_entity.type
_entity.pdbx_description
1 polymer ?
#
loop_
_entity_poly.entity_id
_entity_poly.type
_entity_poly.pdbx_seq_one_letter_code
_entity_poly.pdbx_strand_id
1 'polypeptide(L)'
;PTISTRAVARYEGVSQASVCRALKSAHFHPYKITLTQELHVNDEPRRLRYCRWLLNVSEENYYFPKYILFSDECIFHNNGNVNR
;
A
#
# COMPACT_ATOMS: atom_id res chain seq x y z
N PRO A 1 -11.99 -6.80 -4.29
CA PRO A 1 -13.20 -6.45 -5.08
C PRO A 1 -13.21 -4.97 -5.45
N THR A 2 -13.15 -4.66 -6.75
CA THR A 2 -13.03 -3.29 -7.27
C THR A 2 -14.38 -2.66 -7.61
N ILE A 3 -15.47 -3.43 -7.49
CA ILE A 3 -16.82 -3.04 -7.90
C ILE A 3 -17.60 -2.53 -6.68
N SER A 4 -18.31 -1.41 -6.85
CA SER A 4 -19.12 -0.83 -5.77
C SER A 4 -20.35 -1.69 -5.47
N THR A 5 -20.79 -1.69 -4.21
CA THR A 5 -22.02 -2.38 -3.78
C THR A 5 -23.27 -1.88 -4.50
N ARG A 6 -23.27 -0.63 -4.98
CA ARG A 6 -24.34 -0.05 -5.80
C ARG A 6 -24.35 -0.60 -7.22
N ALA A 7 -23.19 -0.81 -7.83
CA ALA A 7 -23.09 -1.41 -9.15
C ALA A 7 -23.57 -2.86 -9.14
N VAL A 8 -23.18 -3.63 -8.11
CA VAL A 8 -23.68 -5.00 -7.88
C VAL A 8 -25.20 -4.99 -7.70
N ALA A 9 -25.74 -4.08 -6.87
CA ALA A 9 -27.18 -3.95 -6.66
C ALA A 9 -27.95 -3.69 -7.96
N ARG A 10 -27.44 -2.81 -8.83
CA ARG A 10 -28.05 -2.52 -10.15
C ARG A 10 -28.00 -3.73 -11.08
N TYR A 11 -26.88 -4.45 -11.12
CA TYR A 11 -26.71 -5.63 -11.97
C TYR A 11 -27.64 -6.78 -11.55
N GLU A 12 -27.75 -7.00 -10.24
CA GLU A 12 -28.57 -8.08 -9.65
C GLU A 12 -30.05 -7.70 -9.46
N GLY A 13 -30.44 -6.45 -9.73
CA GLY A 13 -31.82 -5.98 -9.54
C GLY A 13 -32.29 -5.96 -8.08
N VAL A 14 -31.38 -5.92 -7.11
CA VAL A 14 -31.69 -5.94 -5.67
C VAL A 14 -31.37 -4.60 -5.00
N SER A 15 -31.85 -4.41 -3.77
CA SER A 15 -31.43 -3.26 -2.96
C SER A 15 -29.94 -3.35 -2.57
N GLN A 16 -29.29 -2.19 -2.45
CA GLN A 16 -27.90 -2.12 -1.97
C GLN A 16 -27.74 -2.67 -0.54
N ALA A 17 -28.78 -2.57 0.30
CA ALA A 17 -28.81 -3.16 1.63
C ALA A 17 -28.76 -4.70 1.58
N SER A 18 -29.43 -5.34 0.62
CA SER A 18 -29.35 -6.78 0.40
C SER A 18 -27.93 -7.22 0.04
N VAL A 19 -27.26 -6.49 -0.87
CA VAL A 19 -25.85 -6.72 -1.21
C VAL A 19 -24.95 -6.59 0.02
N CYS A 20 -25.11 -5.52 0.81
CA CYS A 20 -24.33 -5.33 2.03
C CYS A 20 -24.54 -6.45 3.07
N ARG A 21 -25.76 -6.96 3.23
CA ARG A 21 -26.05 -8.10 4.13
C ARG A 21 -25.37 -9.37 3.64
N ALA A 22 -25.47 -9.66 2.34
CA ALA A 22 -24.82 -10.83 1.74
C ALA A 22 -23.29 -10.79 1.88
N LEU A 23 -22.68 -9.62 1.65
CA LEU A 23 -21.23 -9.43 1.84
C LEU A 23 -20.81 -9.61 3.31
N LYS A 24 -21.60 -9.11 4.26
CA LYS A 24 -21.34 -9.31 5.69
C LYS A 24 -21.48 -10.78 6.10
N SER A 25 -22.50 -11.49 5.63
CA SER A 25 -22.68 -12.91 5.94
C SER A 25 -21.59 -13.79 5.32
N ALA A 26 -21.01 -13.35 4.20
CA ALA A 26 -19.88 -14.02 3.56
C ALA A 26 -18.51 -13.52 4.07
N HIS A 27 -18.46 -12.77 5.18
CA HIS A 27 -17.23 -12.27 5.80
C HIS A 27 -16.34 -11.41 4.88
N PHE A 28 -16.93 -10.69 3.92
CA PHE A 28 -16.18 -9.73 3.11
C PHE A 28 -15.95 -8.41 3.88
N HIS A 29 -14.72 -7.93 3.85
CA HIS A 29 -14.32 -6.64 4.39
C HIS A 29 -14.09 -5.62 3.26
N PRO A 30 -14.48 -4.34 3.44
CA PRO A 30 -14.11 -3.29 2.51
C PRO A 30 -12.59 -3.23 2.33
N TYR A 31 -12.13 -3.31 1.08
CA TYR A 31 -10.71 -3.13 0.77
C TYR A 31 -10.41 -1.63 0.65
N LYS A 32 -9.46 -1.14 1.45
CA LYS A 32 -8.94 0.21 1.33
C LYS A 32 -7.71 0.18 0.43
N ILE A 33 -7.80 0.79 -0.75
CA ILE A 33 -6.66 0.92 -1.66
C ILE A 33 -5.60 1.78 -0.97
N THR A 34 -4.38 1.26 -0.88
CA THR A 34 -3.21 2.02 -0.50
C THR A 34 -2.48 2.39 -1.78
N LEU A 35 -2.33 3.69 -2.04
CA LEU A 35 -1.48 4.17 -3.12
C LEU A 35 -0.03 3.94 -2.69
N THR A 36 0.68 3.11 -3.45
CA THR A 36 2.11 2.86 -3.27
C THR A 36 2.86 3.46 -4.45
N GLN A 37 4.14 3.78 -4.26
CA GLN A 37 5.02 4.18 -5.36
C GLN A 37 4.93 3.17 -6.52
N GLU A 38 4.86 3.68 -7.74
CA GLU A 38 4.95 2.88 -8.95
C GLU A 38 6.32 2.19 -9.01
N LEU A 39 6.35 0.89 -9.28
CA LEU A 39 7.59 0.12 -9.42
C LEU A 39 7.87 -0.12 -10.89
N HIS A 40 9.07 0.22 -11.33
CA HIS A 40 9.58 -0.11 -12.65
C HIS A 40 10.34 -1.44 -12.62
N VAL A 41 10.53 -2.05 -13.79
CA VAL A 41 11.18 -3.35 -13.97
C VAL A 41 12.56 -3.43 -13.29
N ASN A 42 13.29 -2.32 -13.26
CA ASN A 42 14.63 -2.27 -12.66
C ASN A 42 14.63 -2.03 -11.14
N ASP A 43 13.50 -1.69 -10.54
CA ASP A 43 13.46 -1.37 -9.11
C ASP A 43 13.54 -2.63 -8.25
N GLU A 44 12.88 -3.71 -8.66
CA GLU A 44 12.91 -4.99 -7.96
C GLU A 44 14.35 -5.53 -7.75
N PRO A 45 15.19 -5.69 -8.81
CA PRO A 45 16.56 -6.15 -8.61
C PRO A 45 17.45 -5.14 -7.85
N ARG A 46 17.20 -3.83 -7.98
CA ARG A 46 17.95 -2.79 -7.23
C ARG A 46 17.63 -2.84 -5.74
N ARG A 47 16.35 -2.92 -5.38
CA ARG A 47 15.88 -3.02 -3.99
C ARG A 47 16.37 -4.33 -3.36
N LEU A 48 16.28 -5.45 -4.07
CA LEU A 48 16.76 -6.73 -3.58
C LEU A 48 18.28 -6.72 -3.30
N ARG A 49 19.06 -6.11 -4.21
CA ARG A 49 20.51 -5.94 -4.02
C ARG A 49 20.83 -5.13 -2.78
N TYR A 50 20.13 -4.01 -2.58
CA TYR A 50 20.30 -3.19 -1.37
C TYR A 50 19.95 -3.97 -0.10
N CYS A 51 18.81 -4.67 -0.07
CA CYS A 51 18.42 -5.47 1.09
C CYS A 51 19.45 -6.55 1.43
N ARG A 52 19.96 -7.27 0.42
CA ARG A 52 21.02 -8.29 0.63
C ARG A 52 22.31 -7.67 1.17
N TRP A 53 22.73 -6.53 0.62
CA TRP A 53 23.89 -5.81 1.13
C TRP A 53 23.71 -5.40 2.59
N LEU A 54 22.55 -4.82 2.93
CA LEU A 54 22.27 -4.37 4.30
C LEU A 54 22.26 -5.55 5.29
N LEU A 55 21.70 -6.70 4.88
CA LEU A 55 21.72 -7.92 5.68
C LEU A 55 23.15 -8.40 5.95
N ASN A 56 23.99 -8.53 4.90
CA ASN A 56 25.37 -9.00 5.05
C ASN A 56 26.19 -8.09 5.99
N VAL A 57 26.10 -6.77 5.81
CA VAL A 57 26.83 -5.82 6.68
C VAL A 57 26.31 -5.87 8.12
N SER A 58 25.03 -6.15 8.32
CA SER A 58 24.44 -6.32 9.65
C SER A 58 24.83 -7.65 10.32
N GLU A 59 25.12 -8.70 9.54
CA GLU A 59 25.69 -9.96 10.06
C GLU A 59 27.13 -9.77 10.53
N GLU A 60 27.94 -9.03 9.77
CA GLU A 60 29.33 -8.72 10.13
C GLU A 60 29.42 -7.78 11.34
N ASN A 61 28.50 -6.81 11.43
CA ASN A 61 28.41 -5.90 12.56
C ASN A 61 26.96 -5.67 12.97
N TYR A 62 26.56 -6.35 14.05
CA TYR A 62 25.23 -6.24 14.63
C TYR A 62 24.79 -4.81 14.96
N TYR A 63 25.73 -3.91 15.26
CA TYR A 63 25.42 -2.52 15.58
C TYR A 63 25.37 -1.60 14.35
N PHE A 64 25.69 -2.10 13.15
CA PHE A 64 25.72 -1.30 11.93
C PHE A 64 24.46 -0.45 11.70
N PRO A 65 23.23 -0.99 11.83
CA PRO A 65 22.03 -0.20 11.63
C PRO A 65 21.90 1.01 12.56
N LYS A 66 22.53 0.98 13.75
CA LYS A 66 22.51 2.10 14.70
C LYS A 66 23.32 3.30 14.23
N TYR A 67 24.23 3.11 13.27
CA TYR A 67 25.05 4.18 12.71
C TYR A 67 24.45 4.77 11.43
N ILE A 68 23.30 4.26 10.96
CA ILE A 68 22.61 4.80 9.80
C ILE A 68 21.72 5.97 10.25
N LEU A 69 21.98 7.15 9.69
CA LEU A 69 21.10 8.30 9.82
C LEU A 69 20.30 8.45 8.51
N PHE A 70 18.99 8.27 8.60
CA PHE A 70 18.09 8.54 7.48
C PHE A 70 17.65 10.01 7.51
N SER A 71 17.75 10.66 6.36
CA SER A 71 17.20 11.99 6.11
C SER A 71 16.36 11.95 4.85
N ASP A 72 15.29 12.71 4.83
CA ASP A 72 14.46 12.92 3.64
C ASP A 72 14.12 14.40 3.50
N GLU A 73 13.93 14.84 2.27
CA GLU A 73 13.47 16.19 1.97
C GLU A 73 11.98 16.14 1.65
N CYS A 74 11.20 16.97 2.34
CA CYS A 74 9.78 17.11 2.07
C CYS A 74 9.45 18.54 1.63
N ILE A 75 8.55 18.65 0.66
CA ILE A 75 8.06 19.93 0.14
C ILE A 75 6.73 20.24 0.83
N PHE A 76 6.67 21.37 1.52
CA PHE A 76 5.44 21.89 2.11
C PHE A 76 4.83 22.97 1.20
N HIS A 77 3.62 22.72 0.72
CA HIS A 77 2.86 23.72 -0.03
C HIS A 77 1.81 24.38 0.86
N ASN A 78 1.78 25.72 0.91
CA ASN A 78 0.76 26.49 1.64
C ASN A 78 -0.56 26.68 0.86
N ASN A 79 -0.78 25.90 -0.20
CA ASN A 79 -1.98 25.96 -1.03
C ASN A 79 -3.00 24.85 -0.70
N GLY A 80 -2.76 24.06 0.35
CA GLY A 80 -3.66 23.00 0.80
C GLY A 80 -3.65 21.73 -0.06
N ASN A 81 -2.83 21.67 -1.11
CA ASN A 81 -2.68 20.46 -1.90
C ASN A 81 -1.68 19.51 -1.23
N VAL A 82 -2.18 18.35 -0.81
CA VAL A 82 -1.35 17.25 -0.32
C VAL A 82 -1.00 16.37 -1.52
N ASN A 83 0.29 16.06 -1.72
CA ASN A 83 0.72 15.03 -2.66
C ASN A 83 0.02 13.72 -2.26
N ARG A 84 -0.92 13.28 -3.08
CA ARG A 84 -1.77 12.12 -2.82
C ARG A 84 -1.30 10.90 -3.60
#